data_AF-S8FDL7-F1
#
_entry.id   AF-S8FDL7-F1
#
_cell.length_a   1.000
_cell.length_b   1.000
_cell.length_c   1.000
_cell.angle_alpha   90.00
_cell.angle_beta   90.00
_cell.angle_gamma   90.00
#
_symmetry.space_group_name_H-M   'P 1'
#
loop_
_entity.id
_entity.type
_entity.pdbx_description
1 polymer ?
#
loop_
_entity_poly.entity_id
_entity_poly.type
_entity_poly.pdbx_seq_one_letter_code
_entity_poly.pdbx_strand_id
1 'polypeptide(L)'
;VKPSACTKFLGVLVDNKLKFKPHVEYALAKGTKWIQQFGQLARPKNGLKARHILTLYKQMLLPAMLYAASVWIIPQRKIAGRVRTYSSVGIIRKLARVHRQACVLITGAMCGTATDILEAHLNLPPFHL
;
A
#
# COMPACT_ATOMS: atom_id res chain seq x y z
N VAL A 1 -11.96 -31.72 13.09
CA VAL A 1 -11.30 -30.39 13.09
C VAL A 1 -12.29 -29.37 12.56
N LYS A 2 -12.74 -28.38 13.35
CA LYS A 2 -13.61 -27.29 12.86
C LYS A 2 -12.74 -26.22 12.18
N PRO A 3 -13.10 -25.70 11.00
CA PRO A 3 -12.32 -24.65 10.35
C PRO A 3 -12.40 -23.35 11.16
N SER A 4 -11.25 -22.82 11.58
CA SER A 4 -11.16 -21.48 12.19
C SER A 4 -11.56 -20.42 11.16
N ALA A 5 -12.20 -19.32 11.57
CA ALA A 5 -12.67 -18.28 10.65
C ALA A 5 -11.53 -17.58 9.88
N CYS A 6 -10.33 -17.52 10.46
CA CYS A 6 -9.13 -16.95 9.84
C CYS A 6 -7.89 -17.65 10.38
N THR A 7 -6.95 -18.01 9.51
CA THR A 7 -5.71 -18.68 9.88
C THR A 7 -4.52 -17.96 9.26
N LYS A 8 -3.42 -17.83 10.00
CA LYS A 8 -2.17 -17.24 9.51
C LYS A 8 -1.31 -18.31 8.83
N PHE A 9 -1.01 -18.13 7.56
CA PHE A 9 -0.15 -19.02 6.78
C PHE A 9 0.94 -18.23 6.07
N LEU A 10 2.22 -18.55 6.32
CA LEU A 10 3.39 -17.86 5.75
C LEU A 10 3.37 -16.32 5.92
N GLY A 11 2.70 -15.80 6.96
CA GLY A 11 2.53 -14.37 7.20
C GLY A 11 1.29 -13.74 6.56
N VAL A 12 0.55 -14.49 5.73
CA VAL A 12 -0.72 -14.07 5.13
C VAL A 12 -1.89 -14.53 6.00
N LEU A 13 -2.91 -13.69 6.15
CA LEU A 13 -4.14 -14.06 6.85
C LEU A 13 -5.15 -14.62 5.84
N VAL A 14 -5.38 -15.92 5.92
CA VAL A 14 -6.26 -16.65 4.99
C VAL A 14 -7.62 -16.85 5.67
N ASP A 15 -8.66 -16.31 5.04
CA ASP A 15 -10.07 -16.51 5.41
C ASP A 15 -10.61 -17.75 4.67
N ASN A 16 -11.54 -18.48 5.30
CA ASN A 16 -12.21 -19.66 4.74
C ASN A 16 -12.85 -19.39 3.37
N LYS A 17 -13.28 -18.14 3.12
CA LYS A 17 -13.90 -17.72 1.85
C LYS A 17 -12.89 -17.15 0.84
N LEU A 18 -11.58 -17.16 1.14
CA LEU A 18 -10.51 -16.58 0.32
C LEU A 18 -10.78 -15.13 -0.12
N LYS A 19 -11.53 -14.36 0.68
CA LYS A 19 -11.82 -12.94 0.41
C LYS A 19 -10.71 -12.01 0.87
N PHE A 20 -9.79 -12.49 1.72
CA PHE A 20 -8.62 -11.77 2.26
C PHE A 20 -8.92 -10.41 2.93
N LYS A 21 -10.17 -10.11 3.30
CA LYS A 21 -10.55 -8.89 4.02
C LYS A 21 -9.72 -8.62 5.27
N PRO A 22 -9.56 -9.57 6.22
CA PRO A 22 -8.75 -9.34 7.41
C PRO A 22 -7.27 -9.10 7.08
N HIS A 23 -6.77 -9.71 5.99
CA HIS A 23 -5.40 -9.47 5.54
C HIS A 23 -5.21 -8.06 4.98
N VAL A 24 -6.17 -7.56 4.20
CA VAL A 24 -6.12 -6.20 3.67
C VAL A 24 -6.11 -5.17 4.79
N GLU A 25 -6.94 -5.34 5.81
CA GLU A 25 -6.94 -4.46 6.98
C GLU A 25 -5.62 -4.52 7.75
N TYR A 26 -5.07 -5.72 7.91
CA TYR A 26 -3.75 -5.91 8.51
C TYR A 26 -2.62 -5.23 7.71
N ALA A 27 -2.61 -5.36 6.38
CA ALA A 27 -1.64 -4.72 5.49
C ALA A 27 -1.76 -3.19 5.52
N LEU A 28 -2.99 -2.67 5.53
CA LEU A 28 -3.24 -1.22 5.67
C LEU A 28 -2.78 -0.70 7.03
N ALA A 29 -3.08 -1.41 8.12
CA ALA A 29 -2.64 -1.04 9.46
C ALA A 29 -1.10 -1.02 9.57
N LYS A 30 -0.41 -1.95 8.93
CA LYS A 30 1.07 -1.91 8.82
C LYS A 30 1.55 -0.69 8.05
N GLY A 31 0.96 -0.43 6.89
CA GLY A 31 1.34 0.71 6.05
C GLY A 31 1.14 2.04 6.77
N THR A 32 0.00 2.23 7.43
CA THR A 32 -0.29 3.46 8.20
C THR A 32 0.64 3.62 9.39
N LYS A 33 0.97 2.53 10.11
CA LYS A 33 1.96 2.56 11.19
C LYS A 33 3.33 3.03 10.70
N TRP A 34 3.80 2.50 9.58
CA TRP A 34 5.06 2.94 8.97
C TRP A 34 5.03 4.42 8.56
N ILE A 35 3.93 4.90 7.97
CA ILE A 35 3.79 6.33 7.61
C ILE A 35 3.86 7.21 8.84
N GLN A 36 3.19 6.84 9.93
CA GLN A 36 3.26 7.60 11.18
C GLN A 36 4.69 7.67 11.71
N GLN A 37 5.43 6.56 11.67
CA GLN A 37 6.84 6.53 12.06
C GLN A 37 7.71 7.39 11.15
N PHE A 38 7.51 7.35 9.83
CA PHE A 38 8.20 8.23 8.91
C PHE A 38 7.88 9.70 9.17
N GLY A 39 6.64 10.03 9.52
CA GLY A 39 6.25 11.39 9.87
C GLY A 39 6.99 11.91 11.11
N GLN A 40 7.22 11.03 12.08
CA GLN A 40 8.03 11.36 13.25
C GLN A 40 9.52 11.53 12.95
N LEU A 41 10.03 10.84 11.92
CA LEU A 41 11.43 10.94 11.47
C LEU A 41 11.67 12.12 10.53
N ALA A 42 10.66 12.56 9.78
CA ALA A 42 10.72 13.64 8.79
C ALA A 42 10.70 15.06 9.39
N ARG A 43 11.22 15.25 10.61
CA ARG A 43 11.13 16.54 11.31
C ARG A 43 11.86 17.66 10.54
N PRO A 44 11.30 18.88 10.48
CA PRO A 44 11.85 19.96 9.66
C PRO A 44 13.21 20.49 10.11
N LYS A 45 13.53 20.43 11.43
CA LYS A 45 14.82 20.93 11.96
C LYS A 45 15.89 19.85 12.07
N ASN A 46 15.57 18.70 12.67
CA ASN A 46 16.55 17.64 12.99
C ASN A 46 16.12 16.26 12.45
N GLY A 47 15.33 16.23 11.38
CA GLY A 47 14.82 15.00 10.80
C GLY A 47 15.73 14.38 9.74
N LEU A 48 15.31 13.22 9.25
CA LEU A 48 15.92 12.58 8.10
C LEU A 48 15.62 13.35 6.82
N LYS A 49 16.63 13.48 5.95
CA LYS A 49 16.44 14.03 4.61
C LYS A 49 15.45 13.16 3.81
N ALA A 50 14.64 13.79 2.96
CA ALA A 50 13.65 13.14 2.11
C ALA A 50 14.20 11.92 1.33
N ARG A 51 15.45 11.98 0.87
CA ARG A 51 16.12 10.87 0.16
C ARG A 51 16.22 9.59 1.00
N HIS A 52 16.51 9.71 2.29
CA HIS A 52 16.59 8.56 3.20
C HIS A 52 15.21 8.00 3.49
N ILE A 53 14.21 8.86 3.69
CA ILE A 53 12.82 8.44 3.90
C ILE A 53 12.28 7.72 2.66
N LEU A 54 12.60 8.21 1.45
CA LEU A 54 12.26 7.54 0.19
C LEU A 54 12.89 6.14 0.11
N THR A 55 14.12 5.98 0.62
CA THR A 55 14.79 4.67 0.66
C THR A 55 14.07 3.74 1.63
N LEU A 56 13.73 4.21 2.83
CA LEU A 56 12.95 3.44 3.82
C LEU A 56 11.55 3.09 3.29
N TYR A 57 10.92 4.00 2.55
CA TYR A 57 9.65 3.75 1.89
C TYR A 57 9.74 2.56 0.90
N LYS A 58 10.75 2.57 0.03
CA LYS A 58 10.99 1.51 -0.96
C LYS A 58 11.35 0.17 -0.32
N GLN A 59 12.18 0.19 0.73
CA GLN A 59 12.75 -1.03 1.32
C GLN A 59 11.91 -1.62 2.45
N MET A 60 11.16 -0.81 3.20
CA MET A 60 10.41 -1.27 4.38
C MET A 60 8.91 -1.24 4.15
N LEU A 61 8.35 -0.08 3.80
CA LEU A 61 6.90 0.09 3.72
C LEU A 61 6.31 -0.73 2.55
N LEU A 62 6.87 -0.60 1.35
CA LEU A 62 6.38 -1.33 0.18
C LEU A 62 6.38 -2.86 0.39
N PRO A 63 7.50 -3.50 0.80
CA PRO A 63 7.51 -4.94 1.04
C PRO A 63 6.61 -5.36 2.21
N ALA A 64 6.53 -4.57 3.28
CA ALA A 64 5.69 -4.90 4.44
C ALA A 64 4.19 -4.86 4.10
N MET A 65 3.78 -3.96 3.20
CA MET A 65 2.39 -3.77 2.78
C MET A 65 2.00 -4.70 1.62
N LEU A 66 2.89 -4.93 0.66
CA LEU A 66 2.64 -5.72 -0.56
C LEU A 66 3.13 -7.17 -0.46
N TYR A 67 3.48 -7.64 0.73
CA TYR A 67 3.88 -9.03 0.92
C TYR A 67 2.80 -9.99 0.40
N ALA A 68 3.23 -10.94 -0.44
CA ALA A 68 2.35 -11.91 -1.10
C ALA A 68 1.17 -11.27 -1.88
N ALA A 69 1.32 -10.04 -2.40
CA ALA A 69 0.29 -9.34 -3.15
C ALA A 69 -0.32 -10.17 -4.29
N SER A 70 0.47 -11.02 -4.95
CA SER A 70 -0.01 -11.94 -6.00
C SER A 70 -1.08 -12.94 -5.53
N VAL A 71 -1.16 -13.21 -4.22
CA VAL A 71 -2.11 -14.19 -3.65
C VAL A 71 -3.46 -13.54 -3.34
N TRP A 72 -3.46 -12.29 -2.87
CA TRP A 72 -4.67 -11.62 -2.36
C TRP A 72 -5.12 -10.39 -3.15
N ILE A 73 -4.31 -9.91 -4.11
CA ILE A 73 -4.68 -8.86 -5.06
C ILE A 73 -4.98 -9.51 -6.41
N ILE A 74 -6.19 -9.26 -6.91
CA ILE A 74 -6.57 -9.60 -8.28
C ILE A 74 -6.26 -8.39 -9.15
N PRO A 75 -5.31 -8.50 -10.11
CA PRO A 75 -4.89 -7.38 -10.93
C PRO A 75 -6.04 -6.88 -11.82
N GLN A 76 -5.99 -5.61 -12.19
CA GLN A 76 -7.00 -5.00 -13.04
C GLN A 76 -6.98 -5.61 -14.46
N ARG A 77 -7.90 -6.54 -14.73
CA ARG A 77 -8.05 -7.15 -16.07
C ARG A 77 -9.38 -6.78 -16.69
N LYS A 78 -9.34 -6.24 -17.91
CA LYS A 78 -10.52 -6.08 -18.78
C LYS A 78 -10.74 -7.41 -19.49
N ILE A 79 -11.87 -8.06 -19.19
CA ILE A 79 -12.30 -9.29 -19.86
C ILE A 79 -13.20 -8.88 -21.01
N ALA A 80 -12.90 -9.35 -22.23
CA ALA A 80 -13.73 -9.08 -23.40
C ALA A 80 -15.19 -9.51 -23.14
N GLY A 81 -16.14 -8.62 -23.41
CA GLY A 81 -17.58 -8.86 -23.16
C GLY A 81 -18.09 -8.51 -21.76
N ARG A 82 -17.25 -8.04 -20.82
CA ARG A 82 -17.72 -7.52 -19.52
C ARG A 82 -17.52 -6.00 -19.42
N VAL A 83 -18.58 -5.29 -19.05
CA VAL A 83 -18.56 -3.83 -18.78
C VAL A 83 -17.70 -3.50 -17.54
N ARG A 84 -17.67 -4.38 -16.55
CA ARG A 84 -16.94 -4.19 -15.29
C ARG A 84 -15.60 -4.93 -15.29
N THR A 85 -14.54 -4.22 -14.91
CA THR A 85 -13.20 -4.79 -14.68
C THR A 85 -13.24 -5.78 -13.53
N TYR A 86 -12.89 -7.04 -13.78
CA TYR A 86 -12.79 -8.07 -12.74
C TYR A 86 -11.52 -7.80 -11.93
N SER A 87 -11.66 -7.18 -10.75
CA SER A 87 -10.50 -6.72 -10.00
C SER A 87 -10.78 -6.33 -8.57
N SER A 88 -9.72 -6.36 -7.76
CA SER A 88 -9.72 -5.89 -6.38
C SER A 88 -9.60 -4.36 -6.29
N VAL A 89 -10.34 -3.59 -7.09
CA VAL A 89 -10.20 -2.12 -7.21
C VAL A 89 -10.29 -1.43 -5.86
N GLY A 90 -11.22 -1.85 -5.00
CA GLY A 90 -11.40 -1.26 -3.68
C GLY A 90 -10.18 -1.45 -2.77
N ILE A 91 -9.51 -2.59 -2.87
CA ILE A 91 -8.29 -2.90 -2.12
C ILE A 91 -7.13 -2.06 -2.65
N ILE A 92 -6.96 -2.03 -3.97
CA ILE A 92 -5.90 -1.26 -4.64
C ILE A 92 -6.03 0.24 -4.30
N ARG A 93 -7.24 0.80 -4.33
CA ARG A 93 -7.49 2.21 -3.94
C ARG A 93 -7.10 2.49 -2.48
N LYS A 94 -7.36 1.56 -1.56
CA LYS A 94 -6.96 1.72 -0.15
C LYS A 94 -5.45 1.72 0.01
N LEU A 95 -4.75 0.83 -0.69
CA LEU A 95 -3.28 0.77 -0.70
C LEU A 95 -2.68 2.02 -1.37
N ALA A 96 -3.27 2.47 -2.48
CA ALA A 96 -2.86 3.68 -3.19
C ALA A 96 -3.00 4.93 -2.30
N ARG A 97 -4.00 4.98 -1.42
CA ARG A 97 -4.15 6.07 -0.43
C ARG A 97 -2.95 6.13 0.52
N VAL A 98 -2.48 4.98 1.01
CA VAL A 98 -1.28 4.87 1.85
C VAL A 98 -0.03 5.29 1.07
N HIS A 99 0.12 4.81 -0.17
CA HIS A 99 1.21 5.24 -1.07
C HIS A 99 1.24 6.77 -1.27
N ARG A 100 0.08 7.38 -1.58
CA ARG A 100 -0.05 8.84 -1.73
C ARG A 100 0.35 9.57 -0.45
N GLN A 101 -0.12 9.13 0.71
CA GLN A 101 0.24 9.74 1.99
C GLN A 101 1.75 9.70 2.23
N ALA A 102 2.41 8.60 1.88
CA ALA A 102 3.86 8.52 1.95
C ALA A 102 4.55 9.49 0.97
N CYS A 103 4.07 9.60 -0.27
CA CYS A 103 4.64 10.52 -1.26
C CYS A 103 4.52 11.99 -0.85
N VAL A 104 3.36 12.40 -0.33
CA VAL A 104 3.13 13.73 0.23
C VAL A 104 4.08 13.98 1.41
N LEU A 105 4.25 13.01 2.29
CA LEU A 105 5.14 13.13 3.44
C LEU A 105 6.62 13.29 3.03
N ILE A 106 7.08 12.52 2.04
CA ILE A 106 8.46 12.55 1.57
C ILE A 106 8.77 13.86 0.85
N THR A 107 7.84 14.33 0.02
CA THR A 107 8.01 15.57 -0.76
C THR A 107 7.76 16.83 0.07
N GLY A 108 6.93 16.75 1.11
CA GLY A 108 6.41 17.92 1.80
C GLY A 108 5.42 18.74 0.96
N ALA A 109 4.86 18.15 -0.10
CA ALA A 109 3.93 18.84 -1.01
C ALA A 109 2.55 19.09 -0.38
N MET A 110 1.74 19.96 -1.00
CA MET A 110 0.36 20.20 -0.55
C MET A 110 -0.52 18.95 -0.69
N CYS A 111 -1.47 18.75 0.22
CA CYS A 111 -2.39 17.61 0.17
C CYS A 111 -3.22 17.50 -1.13
N GLY A 112 -3.35 18.59 -1.89
CA GLY A 112 -4.08 18.67 -3.17
C GLY A 112 -3.25 18.37 -4.41
N THR A 113 -1.93 18.18 -4.32
CA THR A 113 -1.09 17.91 -5.50
C THR A 113 -1.49 16.58 -6.16
N ALA A 114 -1.49 16.51 -7.49
CA ALA A 114 -1.79 15.27 -8.21
C ALA A 114 -0.80 14.15 -7.83
N THR A 115 -1.27 12.91 -7.72
CA THR A 115 -0.41 11.74 -7.39
C THR A 115 0.72 11.57 -8.39
N ASP A 116 0.40 11.72 -9.67
CA ASP A 116 1.31 11.42 -10.76
C ASP A 116 2.49 12.41 -10.78
N ILE A 117 2.25 13.65 -10.36
CA ILE A 117 3.29 14.68 -10.18
C ILE A 117 4.21 14.30 -9.02
N LEU A 118 3.66 13.80 -7.91
CA LEU A 118 4.46 13.36 -6.76
C LEU A 118 5.32 12.14 -7.10
N GLU A 119 4.73 11.18 -7.81
CA GLU A 119 5.43 9.98 -8.28
C GLU A 119 6.56 10.34 -9.25
N ALA A 120 6.29 11.24 -10.22
CA ALA A 120 7.29 11.75 -11.14
C ALA A 120 8.45 12.47 -10.41
N HIS A 121 8.14 13.34 -9.44
CA HIS A 121 9.16 14.04 -8.65
C HIS A 121 10.03 13.07 -7.81
N LEU A 122 9.45 11.97 -7.32
CA LEU A 122 10.16 10.96 -6.53
C LEU A 122 10.79 9.85 -7.39
N ASN A 123 10.65 9.89 -8.71
CA ASN A 123 11.01 8.81 -9.63
C ASN A 123 10.45 7.45 -9.16
N LEU A 124 9.17 7.44 -8.82
CA LEU A 124 8.41 6.24 -8.45
C LEU A 124 7.51 5.80 -9.62
N PRO A 125 7.34 4.49 -9.83
CA PRO A 125 6.36 4.00 -10.79
C PRO A 125 4.94 4.28 -10.28
N PRO A 126 3.97 4.47 -11.19
CA PRO A 126 2.58 4.70 -10.81
C PRO A 126 2.02 3.51 -10.03
N PHE A 127 1.30 3.78 -8.94
CA PHE A 127 0.76 2.75 -8.06
C PHE A 127 -0.53 2.09 -8.64
N HIS A 128 -0.38 1.48 -9.82
CA HIS A 128 -1.42 0.72 -10.50
C HIS A 128 -1.06 -0.77 -10.38
N LEU A 129 -1.81 -1.52 -9.58
CA LEU A 129 -1.64 -2.96 -9.34
C LEU A 129 -2.67 -3.81 -10.11
#